data_AF-A0A3R7F4J9-F1
#
_entry.id   AF-A0A3R7F4J9-F1
#
_cell.length_a   1.000
_cell.length_b   1.000
_cell.length_c   1.000
_cell.angle_alpha   90.00
_cell.angle_beta   90.00
_cell.angle_gamma   90.00
#
_symmetry.space_group_name_H-M   'P 1'
#
loop_
_entity.id
_entity.type
_entity.pdbx_description
1 polymer ?
#
loop_
_entity_poly.entity_id
_entity_poly.type
_entity_poly.pdbx_seq_one_letter_code
_entity_poly.pdbx_strand_id
1 'polypeptide(L)'
;MRDLSRLFDASDFPFISKHRSLTEILTDNDLAALGDAFVNFVYSLALSLKEGKPAGRKLGNVTLASALRKAGLRKMLPFRTDRHRQANAAEALIVYAWLVGILSLKEILRIISSSENIEDSLEILLQKIVEKSGEFIT
;
A
#
# COMPACT_ATOMS: atom_id res chain seq x y z
N MET A 1 8.23 -18.80 -16.73
CA MET A 1 7.26 -18.15 -15.81
C MET A 1 7.01 -16.76 -16.38
N ARG A 2 5.82 -16.47 -16.89
CA ARG A 2 5.51 -15.15 -17.48
C ARG A 2 5.61 -14.12 -16.35
N ASP A 3 6.41 -13.10 -16.56
CA ASP A 3 6.57 -12.00 -15.62
C ASP A 3 5.21 -11.28 -15.51
N LEU A 4 4.58 -11.36 -14.33
CA LEU A 4 3.29 -10.71 -14.06
C LEU A 4 3.40 -9.18 -14.15
N SER A 5 4.64 -8.64 -14.16
CA SER A 5 4.90 -7.22 -14.44
C SER A 5 4.50 -6.79 -15.86
N ARG A 6 4.25 -7.74 -16.77
CA ARG A 6 3.82 -7.47 -18.16
C ARG A 6 2.34 -7.76 -18.45
N LEU A 7 1.52 -7.99 -17.41
CA LEU A 7 0.08 -8.21 -17.62
C LEU A 7 -0.72 -6.92 -17.71
N PHE A 8 -0.23 -5.85 -17.08
CA PHE A 8 -0.90 -4.56 -17.05
C PHE A 8 0.13 -3.43 -17.22
N ASP A 9 -0.10 -2.56 -18.18
CA ASP A 9 0.57 -1.26 -18.28
C ASP A 9 -0.21 -0.23 -17.45
N ALA A 10 0.43 0.86 -17.03
CA ALA A 10 -0.26 1.94 -16.31
C ALA A 10 -1.44 2.53 -17.11
N SER A 11 -1.43 2.40 -18.44
CA SER A 11 -2.55 2.76 -19.33
C SER A 11 -3.80 1.89 -19.17
N ASP A 12 -3.67 0.69 -18.61
CA ASP A 12 -4.79 -0.24 -18.41
C ASP A 12 -5.67 0.16 -17.22
N PHE A 13 -5.18 1.09 -16.39
CA PHE A 13 -5.90 1.64 -15.25
C PHE A 13 -6.27 3.12 -15.51
N PRO A 14 -7.34 3.41 -16.28
CA PRO A 14 -7.70 4.79 -16.64
C PRO A 14 -8.02 5.67 -15.42
N PHE A 15 -8.33 5.07 -14.28
CA PHE A 15 -8.59 5.74 -13.01
C PHE A 15 -7.30 6.17 -12.25
N ILE A 16 -6.11 5.73 -12.70
CA ILE A 16 -4.84 6.04 -12.02
C ILE A 16 -4.31 7.43 -12.37
N SER A 17 -4.60 8.03 -13.53
CA SER A 17 -4.14 9.37 -13.99
C SER A 17 -2.61 9.64 -13.89
N LYS A 18 -2.02 10.21 -14.97
CA LYS A 18 -0.56 10.34 -15.12
C LYS A 18 0.12 11.42 -14.25
N HIS A 19 -0.62 12.23 -13.51
CA HIS A 19 -0.08 13.38 -12.78
C HIS A 19 -0.53 13.45 -11.32
N ARG A 20 -0.59 12.31 -10.61
CA ARG A 20 -0.94 12.33 -9.19
C ARG A 20 0.26 12.72 -8.34
N SER A 21 0.16 13.85 -7.65
CA SER A 21 1.06 14.15 -6.54
C SER A 21 0.88 13.12 -5.40
N LEU A 22 1.88 12.95 -4.54
CA LEU A 22 1.77 12.05 -3.38
C LEU A 22 0.55 12.39 -2.52
N THR A 23 0.24 13.68 -2.34
CA THR A 23 -0.95 14.14 -1.61
C THR A 23 -2.25 13.72 -2.29
N GLU A 24 -2.33 13.77 -3.62
CA GLU A 24 -3.52 13.30 -4.36
C GLU A 24 -3.73 11.79 -4.22
N ILE A 25 -2.65 11.00 -4.25
CA ILE A 25 -2.75 9.54 -4.01
C ILE A 25 -3.27 9.28 -2.59
N LEU A 26 -2.67 9.92 -1.60
CA LEU A 26 -3.01 9.73 -0.18
C LEU A 26 -4.42 10.20 0.19
N THR A 27 -5.07 11.01 -0.65
CA THR A 27 -6.40 11.57 -0.39
C THR A 27 -7.50 11.04 -1.31
N ASP A 28 -7.17 10.10 -2.19
CA ASP A 28 -8.14 9.44 -3.06
C ASP A 28 -8.92 8.35 -2.31
N ASN A 29 -10.23 8.58 -2.13
CA ASN A 29 -11.10 7.66 -1.41
C ASN A 29 -11.52 6.44 -2.25
N ASP A 30 -11.60 6.57 -3.58
CA ASP A 30 -11.95 5.45 -4.47
C ASP A 30 -10.76 4.49 -4.58
N LEU A 31 -9.55 5.05 -4.65
CA LEU A 31 -8.32 4.25 -4.61
C LEU A 31 -8.11 3.60 -3.23
N ALA A 32 -8.47 4.29 -2.14
CA ALA A 32 -8.47 3.70 -0.81
C ALA A 32 -9.46 2.53 -0.70
N ALA A 33 -10.66 2.64 -1.29
CA ALA A 33 -11.63 1.55 -1.27
C ALA A 33 -11.12 0.28 -1.99
N LEU A 34 -10.45 0.44 -3.14
CA LEU A 34 -9.74 -0.67 -3.79
C LEU A 34 -8.57 -1.16 -2.93
N GLY A 35 -7.88 -0.23 -2.28
CA GLY A 35 -6.75 -0.48 -1.40
C GLY A 35 -7.09 -1.32 -0.17
N ASP A 36 -8.23 -1.10 0.49
CA ASP A 36 -8.68 -1.91 1.63
C ASP A 36 -8.81 -3.38 1.21
N ALA A 37 -9.46 -3.66 0.09
CA ALA A 37 -9.60 -5.01 -0.43
C ALA A 37 -8.22 -5.64 -0.76
N PHE A 38 -7.35 -4.88 -1.42
CA PHE A 38 -6.01 -5.33 -1.79
C PHE A 38 -5.13 -5.62 -0.57
N VAL A 39 -5.06 -4.70 0.39
CA VAL A 39 -4.26 -4.84 1.62
C VAL A 39 -4.75 -6.03 2.44
N ASN A 40 -6.07 -6.21 2.58
CA ASN A 40 -6.64 -7.36 3.26
C ASN A 40 -6.28 -8.69 2.56
N PHE A 41 -6.27 -8.71 1.22
CA PHE A 41 -5.81 -9.87 0.44
C PHE A 41 -4.33 -10.16 0.69
N VAL A 42 -3.46 -9.16 0.56
CA VAL A 42 -2.02 -9.32 0.77
C VAL A 42 -1.71 -9.80 2.19
N TYR A 43 -2.37 -9.23 3.19
CA TYR A 43 -2.21 -9.63 4.58
C TYR A 43 -2.68 -11.07 4.83
N SER A 44 -3.85 -11.43 4.30
CA SER A 44 -4.37 -12.79 4.36
C SER A 44 -3.44 -13.80 3.68
N LEU A 45 -2.87 -13.42 2.53
CA LEU A 45 -1.91 -14.25 1.81
C LEU A 45 -0.60 -14.42 2.58
N ALA A 46 -0.07 -13.35 3.18
CA ALA A 46 1.12 -13.43 4.03
C ALA A 46 0.92 -14.37 5.23
N LEU A 47 -0.24 -14.27 5.90
CA LEU A 47 -0.60 -15.21 6.97
C LEU A 47 -0.74 -16.64 6.46
N SER A 48 -1.36 -16.83 5.30
CA SER A 48 -1.53 -18.15 4.71
C SER A 48 -0.18 -18.82 4.43
N LEU A 49 0.78 -18.06 3.91
CA LEU A 49 2.15 -18.54 3.65
C LEU A 49 2.89 -18.86 4.96
N LYS A 50 2.72 -18.03 6.00
CA LYS A 50 3.33 -18.24 7.31
C LYS A 50 2.77 -19.46 8.04
N GLU A 51 1.46 -19.68 7.96
CA GLU A 51 0.76 -20.77 8.65
C GLU A 51 0.75 -22.09 7.86
N GLY A 52 1.10 -22.06 6.56
CA GLY A 52 1.03 -23.22 5.68
C GLY A 52 -0.39 -23.68 5.33
N LYS A 53 -1.40 -22.84 5.55
CA LYS A 53 -2.82 -23.14 5.26
C LYS A 53 -3.56 -21.86 4.84
N PRO A 54 -4.64 -21.94 4.05
CA PRO A 54 -5.43 -20.76 3.69
C PRO A 54 -5.99 -20.06 4.94
N ALA A 55 -5.77 -18.75 5.01
CA ALA A 55 -6.27 -17.87 6.06
C ALA A 55 -6.90 -16.62 5.45
N GLY A 56 -7.95 -16.12 6.10
CA GLY A 56 -8.61 -14.86 5.77
C GLY A 56 -8.67 -13.96 6.99
N ARG A 57 -8.00 -12.82 6.95
CA ARG A 57 -7.97 -11.82 8.03
C ARG A 57 -7.97 -10.42 7.48
N LYS A 58 -8.66 -9.53 8.19
CA LYS A 58 -8.58 -8.10 7.95
C LYS A 58 -7.45 -7.49 8.76
N LEU A 59 -6.74 -6.56 8.15
CA LEU A 59 -5.75 -5.75 8.85
C LEU A 59 -6.47 -4.59 9.56
N GLY A 60 -6.07 -4.27 10.79
CA GLY A 60 -6.74 -3.24 11.57
C GLY A 60 -6.38 -1.82 11.12
N ASN A 61 -7.38 -0.94 10.94
CA ASN A 61 -7.19 0.46 10.58
C ASN A 61 -6.30 1.22 11.58
N VAL A 62 -6.31 0.81 12.86
CA VAL A 62 -5.41 1.39 13.88
C VAL A 62 -3.95 1.12 13.54
N THR A 63 -3.61 -0.10 13.12
CA THR A 63 -2.26 -0.51 12.72
C THR A 63 -1.82 0.26 11.47
N LEU A 64 -2.66 0.33 10.43
CA LEU A 64 -2.37 1.08 9.21
C LEU A 64 -2.15 2.57 9.47
N ALA A 65 -3.04 3.20 10.23
CA ALA A 65 -2.90 4.61 10.57
C ALA A 65 -1.66 4.90 11.42
N SER A 66 -1.26 3.95 12.26
CA SER A 66 -0.07 4.08 13.10
C SER A 66 1.21 3.91 12.27
N ALA A 67 1.29 2.89 11.41
CA ALA A 67 2.37 2.71 10.44
C ALA A 67 2.55 3.93 9.52
N LEU A 68 1.45 4.54 9.04
CA LEU A 68 1.50 5.77 8.24
C LEU A 68 2.11 6.96 8.99
N ARG A 69 1.86 7.08 10.31
CA ARG A 69 2.49 8.10 11.13
C ARG A 69 3.98 7.82 11.33
N LYS A 70 4.33 6.56 11.65
CA LYS A 70 5.73 6.14 11.82
C LYS A 70 6.55 6.37 10.54
N ALA A 71 5.95 6.09 9.37
CA ALA A 71 6.53 6.37 8.06
C ALA A 71 6.67 7.89 7.75
N GLY A 72 6.23 8.78 8.63
CA GLY A 72 6.35 10.22 8.47
C GLY A 72 5.40 10.83 7.43
N LEU A 73 4.44 10.06 6.90
CA LEU A 73 3.55 10.50 5.81
C LEU A 73 2.34 11.31 6.31
N ARG A 74 2.08 11.30 7.62
CA ARG A 74 1.01 12.12 8.23
C ARG A 74 1.12 13.60 7.86
N LYS A 75 2.34 14.13 7.69
CA LYS A 75 2.59 15.54 7.32
C LYS A 75 2.11 15.89 5.91
N MET A 76 1.85 14.89 5.06
CA MET A 76 1.38 15.05 3.68
C MET A 76 -0.15 15.05 3.57
N LEU A 77 -0.85 14.73 4.67
CA LEU A 77 -2.29 14.71 4.75
C LEU A 77 -2.86 16.05 5.24
N PRO A 78 -4.09 16.42 4.82
CA PRO A 78 -4.76 17.61 5.31
C PRO A 78 -4.76 17.76 6.83
N PHE A 79 -4.82 19.01 7.28
CA PHE A 79 -4.95 19.32 8.69
C PHE A 79 -6.23 18.68 9.25
N ARG A 80 -6.16 18.12 10.48
CA ARG A 80 -7.26 17.38 11.15
C ARG A 80 -7.73 16.08 10.47
N THR A 81 -6.92 15.44 9.64
CA THR A 81 -7.23 14.08 9.16
C THR A 81 -7.32 13.09 10.33
N ASP A 82 -8.48 12.44 10.50
CA ASP A 82 -8.73 11.46 11.56
C ASP A 82 -7.98 10.13 11.32
N ARG A 83 -8.10 9.19 12.26
CA ARG A 83 -7.40 7.90 12.20
C ARG A 83 -7.90 7.01 11.06
N HIS A 84 -9.19 7.01 10.76
CA HIS A 84 -9.75 6.21 9.68
C HIS A 84 -9.21 6.70 8.34
N ARG A 85 -9.26 8.00 8.09
CA ARG A 85 -8.70 8.60 6.88
C ARG A 85 -7.19 8.39 6.72
N GLN A 86 -6.45 8.31 7.83
CA GLN A 86 -5.04 7.95 7.80
C GLN A 86 -4.81 6.48 7.39
N ALA A 87 -5.71 5.56 7.78
CA ALA A 87 -5.64 4.18 7.31
C ALA A 87 -5.94 4.10 5.80
N ASN A 88 -7.01 4.77 5.36
CA ASN A 88 -7.38 4.87 3.94
C ASN A 88 -6.23 5.42 3.08
N ALA A 89 -5.49 6.41 3.58
CA ALA A 89 -4.33 6.95 2.89
C ALA A 89 -3.22 5.90 2.68
N ALA A 90 -2.97 5.04 3.67
CA ALA A 90 -2.02 3.95 3.54
C ALA A 90 -2.50 2.90 2.53
N GLU A 91 -3.78 2.56 2.56
CA GLU A 91 -4.43 1.62 1.62
C GLU A 91 -4.31 2.12 0.18
N ALA A 92 -4.66 3.39 -0.07
CA ALA A 92 -4.55 4.02 -1.37
C ALA A 92 -3.11 4.00 -1.90
N LEU A 93 -2.14 4.34 -1.06
CA LEU A 93 -0.72 4.36 -1.46
C LEU A 93 -0.20 2.96 -1.80
N ILE A 94 -0.55 1.94 -1.01
CA ILE A 94 -0.09 0.57 -1.23
C ILE A 94 -0.64 0.01 -2.54
N VAL A 95 -1.93 0.19 -2.81
CA VAL A 95 -2.51 -0.33 -4.06
C VAL A 95 -2.06 0.46 -5.28
N TYR A 96 -1.89 1.78 -5.15
CA TYR A 96 -1.28 2.61 -6.19
C TYR A 96 0.08 2.05 -6.60
N ALA A 97 0.96 1.82 -5.62
CA ALA A 97 2.32 1.35 -5.87
C ALA A 97 2.36 0.01 -6.63
N TRP A 98 1.39 -0.88 -6.36
CA TRP A 98 1.26 -2.12 -7.11
C TRP A 98 0.73 -1.90 -8.53
N LEU A 99 -0.33 -1.10 -8.68
CA LEU A 99 -0.98 -0.84 -9.97
C LEU A 99 -0.05 -0.14 -10.98
N VAL A 100 0.83 0.75 -10.53
CA VAL A 100 1.79 1.44 -11.41
C VAL A 100 3.16 0.74 -11.48
N GLY A 101 3.30 -0.44 -10.87
CA GLY A 101 4.53 -1.24 -10.96
C GLY A 101 5.72 -0.73 -10.13
N ILE A 102 5.52 0.20 -9.19
CA ILE A 102 6.57 0.65 -8.24
C ILE A 102 7.04 -0.52 -7.37
N LEU A 103 6.10 -1.38 -6.95
CA LEU A 103 6.38 -2.63 -6.27
C LEU A 103 5.55 -3.77 -6.85
N SER A 104 6.20 -4.91 -7.08
CA SER A 104 5.50 -6.16 -7.39
C SER A 104 4.80 -6.73 -6.15
N LEU A 105 3.75 -7.53 -6.35
CA LEU A 105 3.08 -8.27 -5.26
C LEU A 105 4.08 -9.09 -4.43
N LYS A 106 5.10 -9.68 -5.07
CA LYS A 106 6.15 -10.47 -4.41
C LYS A 106 7.02 -9.60 -3.49
N GLU A 107 7.38 -8.40 -3.91
CA GLU A 107 8.11 -7.45 -3.05
C GLU A 107 7.26 -7.01 -1.86
N ILE A 108 5.99 -6.67 -2.09
CA ILE A 108 5.06 -6.29 -1.02
C ILE A 108 4.94 -7.41 0.01
N LEU A 109 4.72 -8.65 -0.42
CA LEU A 109 4.63 -9.82 0.47
C LEU A 109 5.93 -10.04 1.26
N ARG A 110 7.09 -9.89 0.61
CA ARG A 110 8.39 -10.02 1.27
C ARG A 110 8.56 -8.98 2.38
N ILE A 111 8.18 -7.73 2.12
CA ILE A 111 8.29 -6.63 3.10
C ILE A 111 7.30 -6.83 4.26
N ILE A 112 6.03 -7.14 3.96
CA ILE A 112 5.01 -7.38 4.99
C ILE A 112 5.35 -8.58 5.89
N SER A 113 6.13 -9.53 5.38
CA SER A 113 6.57 -10.72 6.13
C SER A 113 7.96 -10.56 6.76
N SER A 114 8.54 -9.36 6.74
CA SER A 114 9.95 -9.13 7.11
C SER A 114 10.19 -9.05 8.62
N SER A 115 9.16 -8.77 9.43
CA SER A 115 9.26 -8.70 10.88
C SER A 115 8.08 -9.39 11.58
N GLU A 116 8.23 -9.67 12.87
CA GLU A 116 7.14 -10.21 13.69
C GLU A 116 6.04 -9.18 13.94
N ASN A 117 6.39 -7.89 13.96
CA ASN A 117 5.46 -6.79 14.14
C ASN A 117 4.99 -6.24 12.79
N ILE A 118 3.74 -6.54 12.45
CA ILE A 118 3.11 -6.08 11.21
C ILE A 118 3.15 -4.55 11.05
N GLU A 119 3.06 -3.78 12.14
CA GLU A 119 3.13 -2.32 12.07
C GLU A 119 4.47 -1.83 11.52
N ASP A 120 5.58 -2.42 11.98
CA ASP A 120 6.92 -2.03 11.56
C ASP A 120 7.18 -2.48 10.10
N SER A 121 6.65 -3.65 9.72
CA SER A 121 6.70 -4.11 8.33
C SER A 121 5.91 -3.17 7.38
N LEU A 122 4.77 -2.64 7.82
CA LEU A 122 3.98 -1.66 7.06
C LEU A 122 4.66 -0.30 6.98
N GLU A 123 5.31 0.16 8.06
CA GLU A 123 6.12 1.37 8.04
C GLU A 123 7.20 1.28 6.95
N ILE A 124 7.97 0.18 6.93
CA ILE A 124 9.02 -0.07 5.94
C ILE A 124 8.42 -0.09 4.53
N LEU A 125 7.26 -0.73 4.34
CA LEU A 125 6.58 -0.75 3.05
C LEU A 125 6.24 0.65 2.56
N LEU A 126 5.63 1.48 3.40
CA LEU A 126 5.22 2.84 3.05
C LEU A 126 6.43 3.74 2.74
N GLN A 127 7.50 3.64 3.54
CA GLN A 127 8.76 4.34 3.27
C GLN A 127 9.36 3.89 1.93
N LYS A 128 9.37 2.58 1.66
CA LYS A 128 9.94 2.03 0.43
C LYS A 128 9.18 2.47 -0.82
N ILE A 129 7.85 2.57 -0.72
CA ILE A 129 7.03 3.11 -1.81
C ILE A 129 7.42 4.55 -2.07
N VAL A 130 7.50 5.41 -1.05
CA VAL A 130 7.81 6.84 -1.25
C VAL A 130 9.23 7.06 -1.76
N GLU A 131 10.20 6.29 -1.27
CA GLU A 131 11.59 6.30 -1.77
C GLU A 131 11.63 5.99 -3.28
N LYS A 132 11.01 4.89 -3.70
CA LYS A 132 10.95 4.50 -5.12
C LYS A 132 10.11 5.46 -5.95
N SER A 133 9.02 6.01 -5.43
CA SER A 133 8.19 7.01 -6.13
C SER A 133 8.95 8.30 -6.45
N GLY A 134 9.92 8.70 -5.60
CA GLY A 134 10.77 9.87 -5.85
C GLY A 134 11.63 9.74 -7.11
N GLU A 135 11.95 8.52 -7.53
CA GLU A 135 12.68 8.24 -8.78
C GLU A 135 11.82 8.45 -10.05
N PHE A 136 10.49 8.56 -9.92
CA PHE A 136 9.54 8.70 -11.04
C PHE A 136 8.81 10.07 -11.08
N ILE A 137 8.97 10.92 -10.07
CA ILE A 137 8.31 12.24 -9.94
C ILE A 137 9.27 13.41 -10.24
N THR A 138 10.50 13.12 -10.68
CA THR A 138 11.49 14.12 -11.12
C THR A 138 11.71 14.02 -12.63
#